data_AF-A0A6V8K7R5-F1
#
_entry.id   AF-A0A6V8K7R5-F1
#
_cell.length_a   1.000
_cell.length_b   1.000
_cell.length_c   1.000
_cell.angle_alpha   90.00
_cell.angle_beta   90.00
_cell.angle_gamma   90.00
#
_symmetry.space_group_name_H-M   'P 1'
#
loop_
_entity.id
_entity.type
_entity.pdbx_description
1 polymer ?
#
loop_
_entity_poly.entity_id
_entity_poly.type
_entity_poly.pdbx_seq_one_letter_code
_entity_poly.pdbx_strand_id
1 'polypeptide(L)' 'MLAFAGAVAVEYKAKGVRCNTVVPSVIDTPTNRAAQPDADTSRWVPPEDIATVIRFLAGEESAPTSGATIPVYGRA' A
#
# COMPACT_ATOMS: atom_id res chain seq x y z
N MET A 1 -12.38 -3.92 -3.46
CA MET A 1 -11.40 -2.85 -3.18
C MET A 1 -10.65 -2.42 -4.44
N LEU A 2 -9.94 -3.31 -5.15
CA LEU A 2 -9.16 -2.91 -6.35
C LEU A 2 -9.99 -2.26 -7.46
N ALA A 3 -11.11 -2.90 -7.84
CA ALA A 3 -12.03 -2.32 -8.83
C ALA A 3 -12.65 -0.99 -8.37
N PHE A 4 -12.86 -0.83 -7.06
CA PHE A 4 -13.38 0.42 -6.48
C PHE A 4 -12.35 1.55 -6.59
N ALA A 5 -11.09 1.32 -6.20
CA ALA A 5 -10.03 2.31 -6.34
C ALA A 5 -9.82 2.71 -7.80
N GLY A 6 -9.91 1.77 -8.74
CA GLY A 6 -9.88 2.04 -10.18
C GLY A 6 -11.04 2.93 -10.64
N ALA A 7 -12.27 2.66 -10.18
CA ALA A 7 -13.43 3.49 -10.48
C ALA A 7 -13.25 4.93 -9.96
N VAL A 8 -12.82 5.10 -8.70
CA VAL A 8 -12.53 6.41 -8.11
C VAL A 8 -11.44 7.15 -8.89
N ALA A 9 -10.38 6.46 -9.28
CA ALA A 9 -9.30 7.05 -10.08
C ALA A 9 -9.79 7.61 -11.42
N VAL A 10 -10.74 6.95 -12.07
CA VAL A 10 -11.35 7.41 -13.32
C VAL A 10 -12.31 8.57 -13.07
N GLU A 11 -13.22 8.43 -12.13
CA GLU A 11 -14.27 9.42 -11.84
C GLU A 11 -13.69 10.78 -11.42
N TYR A 12 -12.59 10.77 -10.68
CA TYR A 12 -11.99 11.99 -10.13
C TYR A 12 -10.82 12.54 -10.93
N LYS A 13 -10.44 11.90 -12.05
CA LYS A 13 -9.31 12.34 -12.89
C LYS A 13 -9.44 13.79 -13.34
N ALA A 14 -10.64 14.21 -13.76
CA ALA A 14 -10.90 15.58 -14.20
C ALA A 14 -10.77 16.63 -13.08
N LYS A 15 -10.84 16.21 -11.81
CA LYS A 15 -10.66 17.05 -10.63
C LYS A 15 -9.22 17.05 -10.11
N GLY A 16 -8.29 16.38 -10.80
CA GLY A 16 -6.89 16.26 -10.40
C GLY A 16 -6.65 15.39 -9.16
N VAL A 17 -7.64 14.61 -8.71
CA VAL A 17 -7.48 13.71 -7.55
C VAL A 17 -7.04 12.33 -8.02
N ARG A 18 -6.06 11.76 -7.32
CA ARG A 18 -5.46 10.45 -7.61
C ARG A 18 -5.94 9.42 -6.59
N CYS A 19 -6.13 8.17 -7.02
CA CYS A 19 -6.52 7.07 -6.14
C CYS A 19 -5.69 5.84 -6.49
N ASN A 20 -4.99 5.26 -5.52
CA ASN A 20 -4.12 4.10 -5.70
C ASN A 20 -4.36 3.12 -4.54
N THR A 21 -4.06 1.84 -4.76
CA THR A 21 -4.15 0.81 -3.70
C THR A 21 -2.78 0.28 -3.34
N VAL A 22 -2.44 0.28 -2.06
CA VAL A 22 -1.25 -0.38 -1.52
C VAL A 22 -1.65 -1.75 -0.96
N VAL A 23 -0.99 -2.80 -1.43
CA VAL A 23 -1.31 -4.20 -1.08
C VAL A 23 -0.11 -4.83 -0.38
N PRO A 24 -0.02 -4.71 0.95
CA PRO A 24 1.06 -5.33 1.70
C PRO A 24 0.84 -6.84 1.86
N SER A 25 1.92 -7.59 2.13
CA SER A 25 1.84 -8.93 2.72
C SER A 25 1.62 -8.81 4.24
N VAL A 26 2.05 -9.77 5.06
CA VAL A 26 1.87 -9.69 6.51
C VAL A 26 2.67 -8.50 7.06
N ILE A 27 1.96 -7.56 7.69
CA ILE A 27 2.57 -6.37 8.27
C ILE A 27 3.13 -6.71 9.65
N ASP A 28 4.34 -6.25 9.92
CA ASP A 28 4.97 -6.41 11.22
C ASP A 28 4.35 -5.48 12.27
N THR A 29 3.34 -5.98 12.98
CA THR A 29 2.63 -5.26 14.04
C THR A 29 2.64 -6.06 15.34
N PRO A 30 2.57 -5.40 16.52
CA PRO A 30 2.48 -6.10 17.80
C PRO A 30 1.30 -7.09 17.85
N THR A 31 0.15 -6.71 17.28
CA THR A 31 -1.03 -7.59 17.19
C THR A 31 -0.75 -8.83 16.36
N ASN A 32 -0.12 -8.70 15.19
CA ASN A 32 0.23 -9.86 14.35
C ASN A 32 1.27 -10.76 15.03
N ARG A 33 2.27 -10.18 15.69
CA ARG A 33 3.28 -10.94 16.45
C ARG A 33 2.64 -11.73 17.60
N ALA A 34 1.71 -11.12 18.34
CA ALA A 34 0.99 -11.80 19.41
C ALA A 34 0.08 -12.92 18.90
N ALA A 35 -0.54 -12.74 17.73
CA ALA A 35 -1.40 -13.74 17.10
C ALA A 35 -0.64 -14.89 16.41
N GLN A 36 0.62 -14.66 16.02
CA GLN A 36 1.49 -15.64 15.35
C GLN A 36 2.89 -15.67 15.98
N PRO A 37 3.02 -16.17 17.23
CA PRO A 37 4.26 -16.10 17.99
C PRO A 37 5.40 -16.93 17.37
N ASP A 38 5.07 -17.99 16.63
CA ASP A 38 6.04 -18.91 16.01
C ASP A 38 6.36 -18.56 14.54
N ALA A 39 5.83 -17.46 14.01
CA ALA A 39 6.06 -17.08 12.62
C ALA A 39 7.47 -16.51 12.39
N ASP A 40 8.03 -16.77 11.21
CA ASP A 40 9.25 -16.11 10.76
C ASP A 40 8.95 -14.64 10.38
N THR A 41 9.06 -13.75 11.36
CA THR A 41 8.78 -12.32 11.19
C THR A 41 9.80 -11.62 10.30
N SER A 42 10.92 -12.26 9.95
CA SER A 42 11.93 -11.65 9.06
C SER A 42 11.42 -11.44 7.62
N ARG A 43 10.33 -12.13 7.26
CA ARG A 43 9.64 -12.01 5.97
C ARG A 43 8.50 -10.99 5.98
N TRP A 44 8.13 -10.49 7.14
CA TRP A 44 7.01 -9.54 7.28
C TRP A 44 7.44 -8.14 6.84
N VAL A 45 6.46 -7.36 6.43
CA VAL A 45 6.67 -6.01 5.92
C VAL A 45 6.71 -5.04 7.10
N PRO A 46 7.83 -4.30 7.28
CA PRO A 46 7.87 -3.24 8.27
C PRO A 46 6.86 -2.12 7.94
N PRO A 47 6.09 -1.60 8.92
CA PRO A 47 5.15 -0.51 8.68
C PRO A 47 5.76 0.73 8.03
N GLU A 48 7.02 1.04 8.33
CA GLU A 48 7.78 2.17 7.77
C GLU A 48 8.00 2.06 6.25
N ASP A 49 8.11 0.84 5.72
CA ASP A 49 8.25 0.61 4.28
C ASP A 49 6.93 0.91 3.57
N ILE A 50 5.81 0.50 4.17
CA ILE A 50 4.46 0.83 3.68
C ILE A 50 4.24 2.35 3.72
N ALA A 51 4.64 3.01 4.81
CA ALA A 51 4.54 4.45 4.96
C ALA A 51 5.35 5.20 3.90
N THR A 52 6.55 4.72 3.57
CA THR A 52 7.39 5.27 2.50
C THR A 52 6.68 5.24 1.14
N VAL A 53 6.06 4.11 0.80
CA VAL A 53 5.27 3.97 -0.44
C VAL A 53 4.08 4.92 -0.45
N ILE A 54 3.34 5.03 0.67
CA ILE A 54 2.22 5.96 0.80
C ILE A 54 2.69 7.42 0.62
N ARG A 55 3.83 7.79 1.23
CA ARG A 55 4.41 9.14 1.08
C ARG A 55 4.76 9.43 -0.37
N PHE A 56 5.39 8.48 -1.08
CA PHE A 56 5.67 8.63 -2.51
C PHE A 56 4.37 8.86 -3.31
N LEU A 57 3.35 8.03 -3.08
CA LEU A 57 2.06 8.14 -3.73
C LEU A 57 1.32 9.44 -3.38
N ALA A 58 1.59 10.07 -2.25
CA ALA A 58 1.05 11.38 -1.89
C ALA A 58 1.84 12.55 -2.52
N GLY A 59 3.13 12.36 -2.81
CA GLY A 59 4.02 13.40 -3.33
C GLY A 59 3.92 13.65 -4.83
N GLU A 60 4.51 14.77 -5.27
CA GLU A 60 4.55 15.19 -6.68
C GLU A 60 5.32 14.21 -7.58
N GLU A 61 6.28 13.50 -7.02
CA GLU A 61 7.06 12.45 -7.72
C GLU A 61 6.17 11.36 -8.35
N SER A 62 4.95 11.17 -7.81
CA SER A 62 3.95 10.22 -8.32
C SER A 62 2.81 10.87 -9.10
N ALA A 63 2.92 12.15 -9.50
CA ALA A 63 1.89 12.89 -10.22
C ALA A 63 1.23 12.14 -11.40
N PRO A 64 1.96 11.40 -12.28
CA PRO A 64 1.33 10.67 -13.37
C PRO A 64 0.60 9.38 -12.93
N THR A 65 0.69 8.98 -11.66
CA THR A 65 0.23 7.69 -11.15
C THR A 65 -1.14 7.80 -10.48
N SER A 66 -2.15 7.15 -11.07
CA SER A 66 -3.50 6.96 -10.51
C SER A 66 -4.08 5.64 -11.00
N GLY A 67 -4.95 5.02 -10.22
CA GLY A 67 -5.57 3.72 -10.48
C GLY A 67 -4.63 2.53 -10.29
N ALA A 68 -3.42 2.76 -9.75
CA ALA A 68 -2.42 1.71 -9.63
C ALA A 68 -2.72 0.77 -8.45
N THR A 69 -2.28 -0.48 -8.61
CA THR A 69 -2.21 -1.48 -7.53
C THR A 69 -0.73 -1.73 -7.23
N ILE A 70 -0.28 -1.31 -6.05
CA ILE A 70 1.11 -1.34 -5.64
C ILE A 70 1.32 -2.48 -4.65
N PRO A 71 1.96 -3.59 -5.06
CA PRO A 71 2.33 -4.64 -4.13
C PRO A 71 3.48 -4.18 -3.22
N VAL A 72 3.37 -4.46 -1.92
CA VAL A 72 4.43 -4.20 -0.92
C VAL A 72 4.65 -5.48 -0.13
N TYR A 73 5.33 -6.44 -0.74
CA TYR A 73 5.44 -7.79 -0.18
C TYR A 73 6.66 -7.98 0.73
N GLY A 74 7.55 -6.99 0.82
CA GLY A 74 8.80 -7.14 1.58
C GLY A 74 9.69 -8.19 0.95
N ARG A 75 10.16 -9.16 1.74
CA ARG A 75 10.91 -10.35 1.28
C ARG A 75 10.03 -11.62 1.24
N ALA A 76 8.71 -11.47 1.29
CA ALA A 76 7.76 -12.59 1.33
C ALA A 76 7.61 -13.28 -0.03
#